data_AF-A0A942RQ32-F1
#
_entry.id   AF-A0A942RQ32-F1
#
_cell.length_a   1.000
_cell.length_b   1.000
_cell.length_c   1.000
_cell.angle_alpha   90.00
_cell.angle_beta   90.00
_cell.angle_gamma   90.00
#
_symmetry.space_group_name_H-M   'P 1'
#
loop_
_entity.id
_entity.type
_entity.pdbx_description
1 polymer ?
#
loop_
_entity_poly.entity_id
_entity_poly.type
_entity_poly.pdbx_seq_one_letter_code
_entity_poly.pdbx_strand_id
1 'polypeptide(L)'
;MKKEAEPRFRKHYIKLVILLIVFSGIYNMYGQVSPSLVDKPDTQLTNAIVLPDPFLITRMVTEVSEEPELVGSENTLQIETTDDKKVGPNPTGTPGAESAKKAVQPQQALTSQADNQQVKSESVAEKPSPVTEPAIQEQVEESMPLSQELTEEKEEYSPDLNSFVLDVISTYEIGKYPYLLNNDYANYNGVTTNIVYQGTLLAKAHPSGNRASHCVGITFEVFVRAMRERNKTLGISQDDFNGMSADDLREFMLTWYVANGSKNISNIVVAAEKYGVGTGITRLEDAKPGDFVDISRENGTGHTTVFINWVKENNKIIGIKYWSSQGAGINYKTEYFNVADSNGRKYGNVRIDLVYIARVLSVQDYKRF
;
A
#
# COMPACT_ATOMS: atom_id res chain seq x y z
N MET A 1 -46.51 17.31 -5.99
CA MET A 1 -46.19 15.93 -5.56
C MET A 1 -44.82 15.93 -4.86
N LYS A 2 -44.76 15.55 -3.58
CA LYS A 2 -43.53 15.11 -2.92
C LYS A 2 -43.73 13.64 -2.58
N LYS A 3 -42.79 12.75 -2.96
CA LYS A 3 -42.75 11.38 -2.43
C LYS A 3 -41.76 11.38 -1.27
N GLU A 4 -42.24 10.98 -0.09
CA GLU A 4 -41.38 10.67 1.05
C GLU A 4 -40.72 9.29 0.82
N ALA A 5 -39.47 9.14 1.25
CA ALA A 5 -38.73 7.90 1.16
C ALA A 5 -38.49 7.35 2.56
N GLU A 6 -39.17 6.25 2.90
CA GLU A 6 -39.04 5.59 4.20
C GLU A 6 -37.79 4.69 4.33
N PRO A 7 -37.35 4.37 5.57
CA PRO A 7 -35.95 4.06 5.82
C PRO A 7 -35.62 2.55 5.79
N ARG A 8 -35.09 2.06 4.65
CA ARG A 8 -34.47 0.71 4.57
C ARG A 8 -33.25 0.51 5.50
N PHE A 9 -32.68 1.58 6.04
CA PHE A 9 -31.51 1.55 6.94
C PHE A 9 -31.78 0.92 8.32
N ARG A 10 -33.00 1.05 8.88
CA ARG A 10 -33.25 0.62 10.27
C ARG A 10 -33.19 -0.90 10.46
N LYS A 11 -33.65 -1.68 9.47
CA LYS A 11 -33.71 -3.15 9.55
C LYS A 11 -32.32 -3.84 9.51
N HIS A 12 -31.35 -3.26 8.81
CA HIS A 12 -29.98 -3.82 8.75
C HIS A 12 -29.20 -3.54 10.04
N TYR A 13 -29.36 -2.36 10.63
CA TYR A 13 -28.68 -1.98 11.88
C TYR A 13 -29.07 -2.90 13.05
N ILE A 14 -30.35 -3.24 13.18
CA ILE A 14 -30.85 -4.14 14.25
C ILE A 14 -30.26 -5.55 14.13
N LYS A 15 -30.15 -6.11 12.90
CA LYS A 15 -29.53 -7.42 12.69
C LYS A 15 -28.04 -7.44 13.09
N LEU A 16 -27.30 -6.37 12.80
CA LEU A 16 -25.89 -6.26 13.16
C LEU A 16 -25.68 -6.18 14.68
N VAL A 17 -26.51 -5.42 15.40
CA VAL A 17 -26.44 -5.27 16.87
C VAL A 17 -26.71 -6.60 17.58
N ILE A 18 -27.71 -7.37 17.11
CA ILE A 18 -28.02 -8.69 17.70
C ILE A 18 -26.84 -9.68 17.51
N LEU A 19 -26.21 -9.69 16.34
CA LEU A 19 -25.06 -10.55 16.05
C LEU A 19 -23.87 -10.25 17.00
N LEU A 20 -23.58 -8.97 17.24
CA LEU A 20 -22.50 -8.53 18.13
C LEU A 20 -22.75 -8.92 19.60
N ILE A 21 -24.00 -8.87 20.07
CA ILE A 21 -24.36 -9.28 21.44
C ILE A 21 -24.14 -10.78 21.63
N VAL A 22 -24.54 -11.61 20.65
CA VAL A 22 -24.35 -13.07 20.72
C VAL A 22 -22.86 -13.44 20.74
N PHE A 23 -22.04 -12.84 19.87
CA PHE A 23 -20.58 -13.07 19.88
C PHE A 23 -19.91 -12.64 21.18
N SER A 24 -20.30 -11.48 21.75
CA SER A 24 -19.75 -11.01 23.02
C SER A 24 -20.16 -11.88 24.23
N GLY A 25 -21.31 -12.55 24.16
CA GLY A 25 -21.73 -13.53 25.18
C GLY A 25 -20.89 -14.80 25.13
N ILE A 26 -20.69 -15.36 23.93
CA ILE A 26 -19.87 -16.57 23.73
C ILE A 26 -18.42 -16.33 24.17
N TYR A 27 -17.81 -15.19 23.81
CA TYR A 27 -16.41 -14.91 24.12
C TYR A 27 -16.13 -14.84 25.64
N ASN A 28 -17.07 -14.29 26.42
CA ASN A 28 -16.95 -14.27 27.89
C ASN A 28 -17.15 -15.65 28.54
N MET A 29 -17.85 -16.59 27.88
CA MET A 29 -18.13 -17.91 28.45
C MET A 29 -16.94 -18.89 28.36
N TYR A 30 -15.99 -18.63 27.45
CA TYR A 30 -14.79 -19.46 27.24
C TYR A 30 -13.47 -18.75 27.64
N GLY A 31 -13.56 -17.50 28.12
CA GLY A 31 -12.44 -16.57 28.24
C GLY A 31 -11.70 -16.51 29.58
N GLN A 32 -11.76 -17.52 30.46
CA GLN A 32 -10.88 -17.60 31.63
C GLN A 32 -10.44 -19.04 31.98
N VAL A 33 -9.24 -19.41 31.51
CA VAL A 33 -8.44 -20.49 32.10
C VAL A 33 -7.00 -19.97 32.27
N SER A 34 -6.62 -19.67 33.51
CA SER A 34 -5.27 -19.18 33.83
C SER A 34 -4.28 -20.35 33.95
N PRO A 35 -3.09 -20.29 33.32
CA PRO A 35 -2.08 -21.33 33.46
C PRO A 35 -1.17 -21.10 34.68
N SER A 36 -1.26 -21.96 35.69
CA SER A 36 -0.24 -22.08 36.75
C SER A 36 -0.21 -23.50 37.33
N LEU A 37 1.01 -24.03 37.55
CA LEU A 37 1.42 -25.31 38.19
C LEU A 37 1.84 -26.48 37.26
N VAL A 38 3.13 -26.46 36.90
CA VAL A 38 4.19 -27.42 37.33
C VAL A 38 3.84 -28.91 37.53
N ASP A 39 4.57 -29.74 36.77
CA ASP A 39 5.03 -31.13 37.00
C ASP A 39 4.21 -32.15 37.82
N LYS A 40 3.69 -33.18 37.12
CA LYS A 40 4.09 -34.60 37.29
C LYS A 40 3.40 -35.53 36.26
N PRO A 41 3.95 -36.73 35.97
CA PRO A 41 3.41 -37.66 34.98
C PRO A 41 2.39 -38.66 35.56
N ASP A 42 1.70 -39.35 34.64
CA ASP A 42 0.88 -40.57 34.80
C ASP A 42 -0.33 -40.56 35.75
N THR A 43 -1.50 -40.21 35.18
CA THR A 43 -2.74 -40.97 35.44
C THR A 43 -3.63 -41.00 34.19
N GLN A 44 -4.13 -42.17 33.78
CA GLN A 44 -5.19 -42.25 32.77
C GLN A 44 -6.53 -41.81 33.37
N LEU A 45 -7.28 -40.98 32.64
CA LEU A 45 -8.68 -40.66 32.96
C LEU A 45 -9.49 -40.50 31.67
N THR A 46 -10.21 -41.56 31.32
CA THR A 46 -11.24 -41.55 30.28
C THR A 46 -12.47 -40.79 30.76
N ASN A 47 -12.79 -39.66 30.12
CA ASN A 47 -14.13 -39.06 30.18
C ASN A 47 -14.46 -38.47 28.81
N ALA A 48 -15.47 -39.03 28.14
CA ALA A 48 -15.91 -38.57 26.83
C ALA A 48 -16.74 -37.29 26.97
N ILE A 49 -16.25 -36.19 26.38
CA ILE A 49 -17.04 -34.97 26.22
C ILE A 49 -17.95 -35.17 25.00
N VAL A 50 -19.24 -35.36 25.24
CA VAL A 50 -20.26 -35.41 24.17
C VAL A 50 -20.49 -33.99 23.69
N LEU A 51 -20.01 -33.68 22.48
CA LEU A 51 -20.34 -32.42 21.80
C LEU A 51 -21.80 -32.47 21.30
N PRO A 52 -22.57 -31.38 21.41
CA PRO A 52 -23.92 -31.31 20.86
C PRO A 52 -23.89 -31.30 19.32
N ASP A 53 -24.93 -31.90 18.72
CA ASP A 53 -25.08 -32.06 17.27
C ASP A 53 -25.17 -30.69 16.55
N PRO A 54 -24.31 -30.40 15.55
CA PRO A 54 -24.35 -29.14 14.81
C PRO A 54 -25.65 -28.91 14.00
N PHE A 55 -26.48 -29.93 13.76
CA PHE A 55 -27.75 -29.76 13.04
C PHE A 55 -28.82 -28.98 13.81
N LEU A 56 -28.70 -28.82 15.14
CA LEU A 56 -29.68 -28.08 15.95
C LEU A 56 -29.60 -26.55 15.78
N ILE A 57 -28.43 -26.00 15.42
CA ILE A 57 -28.24 -24.55 15.28
C ILE A 57 -28.89 -24.03 13.99
N THR A 58 -28.84 -24.81 12.91
CA THR A 58 -29.43 -24.45 11.60
C THR A 58 -30.95 -24.31 11.66
N ARG A 59 -31.64 -24.98 12.61
CA ARG A 59 -33.10 -25.03 12.67
C ARG A 59 -33.75 -23.81 13.35
N MET A 60 -33.01 -22.99 14.10
CA MET A 60 -33.55 -21.78 14.73
C MET A 60 -33.55 -20.53 13.84
N VAL A 61 -33.01 -20.61 12.62
CA VAL A 61 -32.86 -19.45 11.71
C VAL A 61 -33.91 -19.43 10.59
N THR A 62 -34.67 -20.51 10.39
CA THR A 62 -35.58 -20.70 9.24
C THR A 62 -37.07 -20.48 9.52
N GLU A 63 -37.50 -20.26 10.77
CA GLU A 63 -38.91 -20.06 11.14
C GLU A 63 -39.28 -18.57 11.40
N VAL A 64 -38.87 -17.65 10.51
CA VAL A 64 -39.42 -16.26 10.48
C VAL A 64 -39.55 -15.73 9.04
N SER A 65 -40.34 -16.41 8.19
CA SER A 65 -40.89 -15.78 6.97
C SER A 65 -42.12 -16.53 6.42
N GLU A 66 -43.30 -16.22 6.95
CA GLU A 66 -44.57 -16.40 6.25
C GLU A 66 -45.34 -15.07 6.30
N GLU A 67 -45.48 -14.41 5.15
CA GLU A 67 -46.53 -13.40 4.90
C GLU A 67 -47.53 -14.01 3.90
N PRO A 68 -48.85 -13.80 4.07
CA PRO A 68 -49.85 -14.40 3.20
C PRO A 68 -50.02 -13.64 1.88
N GLU A 69 -50.29 -14.38 0.81
CA GLU A 69 -50.72 -13.80 -0.47
C GLU A 69 -52.07 -13.09 -0.37
N LEU A 70 -52.24 -11.99 -1.11
CA LEU A 70 -53.57 -11.48 -1.46
C LEU A 70 -53.66 -11.16 -2.96
N VAL A 71 -54.75 -11.65 -3.55
CA VAL A 71 -55.13 -11.62 -4.96
C VAL A 71 -55.78 -10.28 -5.33
N GLY A 72 -55.63 -9.80 -6.58
CA GLY A 72 -56.52 -8.73 -7.08
C GLY A 72 -56.16 -8.00 -8.39
N SER A 73 -56.59 -8.56 -9.53
CA SER A 73 -57.13 -7.89 -10.74
C SER A 73 -56.49 -6.61 -11.36
N GLU A 74 -56.08 -6.76 -12.62
CA GLU A 74 -56.44 -5.94 -13.81
C GLU A 74 -56.87 -4.46 -13.65
N ASN A 75 -56.23 -3.53 -14.40
CA ASN A 75 -56.90 -2.95 -15.58
C ASN A 75 -55.96 -2.17 -16.55
N THR A 76 -56.53 -1.82 -17.73
CA THR A 76 -55.87 -1.29 -18.94
C THR A 76 -56.03 0.24 -19.11
N LEU A 77 -55.25 0.81 -20.05
CA LEU A 77 -55.27 2.14 -20.74
C LEU A 77 -53.98 2.95 -20.48
N GLN A 78 -53.13 3.29 -21.46
CA GLN A 78 -53.26 4.03 -22.74
C GLN A 78 -53.48 5.54 -22.63
N ILE A 79 -52.70 6.30 -23.43
CA ILE A 79 -53.02 7.64 -24.01
C ILE A 79 -52.99 8.81 -22.98
N GLU A 80 -52.45 10.03 -23.22
CA GLU A 80 -51.88 10.66 -24.43
C GLU A 80 -50.82 11.75 -24.13
N THR A 81 -50.39 12.40 -25.22
CA THR A 81 -49.39 13.45 -25.46
C THR A 81 -49.65 14.85 -24.87
N THR A 82 -48.67 15.73 -25.16
CA THR A 82 -48.68 17.21 -25.25
C THR A 82 -48.14 17.98 -24.04
N ASP A 83 -47.62 19.19 -24.20
CA ASP A 83 -46.64 19.79 -25.13
C ASP A 83 -46.54 21.27 -24.69
N ASP A 84 -45.44 21.93 -25.08
CA ASP A 84 -45.36 23.38 -25.31
C ASP A 84 -45.54 24.45 -24.18
N LYS A 85 -44.41 25.12 -23.94
CA LYS A 85 -44.15 26.57 -24.14
C LYS A 85 -44.56 27.65 -23.10
N LYS A 86 -43.48 28.37 -22.72
CA LYS A 86 -43.22 29.83 -22.87
C LYS A 86 -43.45 30.82 -21.71
N VAL A 87 -42.32 31.48 -21.39
CA VAL A 87 -42.12 32.94 -21.19
C VAL A 87 -42.50 33.53 -19.81
N GLY A 88 -41.59 34.37 -19.27
CA GLY A 88 -41.70 35.07 -17.98
C GLY A 88 -42.48 36.41 -18.07
N PRO A 89 -42.07 37.52 -17.41
CA PRO A 89 -40.83 37.78 -16.64
C PRO A 89 -41.06 38.31 -15.19
N ASN A 90 -39.95 38.75 -14.57
CA ASN A 90 -39.81 39.49 -13.28
C ASN A 90 -40.76 40.71 -13.14
N PRO A 91 -41.03 41.28 -11.93
CA PRO A 91 -39.98 42.01 -11.18
C PRO A 91 -40.16 42.24 -9.63
N THR A 92 -39.22 43.03 -9.08
CA THR A 92 -39.27 43.90 -7.86
C THR A 92 -39.27 43.30 -6.44
N GLY A 93 -38.35 43.81 -5.58
CA GLY A 93 -38.43 43.66 -4.11
C GLY A 93 -37.09 43.85 -3.35
N THR A 94 -36.77 45.07 -2.90
CA THR A 94 -35.63 45.44 -2.02
C THR A 94 -36.09 46.70 -1.26
N PRO A 95 -35.88 46.89 0.08
CA PRO A 95 -34.55 47.22 0.63
C PRO A 95 -34.26 46.88 2.13
N GLY A 96 -33.04 47.22 2.59
CA GLY A 96 -32.55 47.18 3.98
C GLY A 96 -31.23 46.40 4.09
N ALA A 97 -30.03 46.99 4.10
CA ALA A 97 -29.38 47.73 5.21
C ALA A 97 -29.21 46.86 6.49
N GLU A 98 -28.07 46.74 7.18
CA GLU A 98 -26.66 47.20 6.99
C GLU A 98 -25.75 46.36 7.96
N SER A 99 -24.41 46.36 7.99
CA SER A 99 -23.34 47.12 7.31
C SER A 99 -21.98 46.35 7.29
N ALA A 100 -20.92 47.04 6.82
CA ALA A 100 -19.50 46.98 7.18
C ALA A 100 -18.87 45.65 7.68
N LYS A 101 -18.03 44.97 6.87
CA LYS A 101 -16.58 45.22 6.62
C LYS A 101 -15.68 44.69 7.76
N LYS A 102 -14.52 44.05 7.48
CA LYS A 102 -13.47 44.54 6.57
C LYS A 102 -12.57 43.41 6.05
N ALA A 103 -12.38 43.34 4.72
CA ALA A 103 -11.28 42.61 4.09
C ALA A 103 -10.12 43.59 3.78
N VAL A 104 -8.88 43.10 3.68
CA VAL A 104 -7.70 43.92 3.34
C VAL A 104 -6.77 43.20 2.35
N GLN A 105 -6.77 43.69 1.13
CA GLN A 105 -5.72 43.71 0.09
C GLN A 105 -6.19 44.76 -0.95
N PRO A 106 -5.35 45.25 -1.89
CA PRO A 106 -3.89 45.11 -2.04
C PRO A 106 -3.18 46.49 -2.09
N GLN A 107 -1.85 46.52 -2.31
CA GLN A 107 -1.22 47.66 -2.99
C GLN A 107 0.10 47.25 -3.68
N GLN A 108 0.30 47.77 -4.90
CA GLN A 108 1.55 47.70 -5.68
C GLN A 108 2.26 49.07 -5.59
N ALA A 109 3.59 49.12 -5.79
CA ALA A 109 4.24 50.20 -6.58
C ALA A 109 5.78 50.01 -6.77
N LEU A 110 6.19 50.10 -8.04
CA LEU A 110 7.33 50.88 -8.58
C LEU A 110 8.83 50.54 -8.29
N THR A 111 9.44 49.94 -9.33
CA THR A 111 10.66 50.37 -10.06
C THR A 111 11.98 50.76 -9.35
N SER A 112 13.07 50.14 -9.80
CA SER A 112 14.25 50.87 -10.32
C SER A 112 15.01 50.07 -11.39
N GLN A 113 15.39 50.75 -12.47
CA GLN A 113 16.57 50.44 -13.31
C GLN A 113 17.76 51.19 -12.68
N ALA A 114 19.04 50.97 -12.97
CA ALA A 114 19.81 50.08 -13.82
C ALA A 114 21.19 49.87 -13.16
N ASP A 115 22.03 48.94 -13.62
CA ASP A 115 23.28 49.38 -14.27
C ASP A 115 23.95 48.31 -15.12
N ASN A 116 24.84 48.76 -16.01
CA ASN A 116 25.49 48.01 -17.07
C ASN A 116 26.99 47.85 -16.76
N GLN A 117 27.53 46.62 -16.77
CA GLN A 117 28.97 46.45 -16.94
C GLN A 117 29.35 45.22 -17.77
N GLN A 118 29.35 45.47 -19.08
CA GLN A 118 30.11 44.78 -20.11
C GLN A 118 31.60 44.63 -19.73
N VAL A 119 32.08 43.39 -19.60
CA VAL A 119 33.51 43.06 -19.67
C VAL A 119 33.76 42.14 -20.88
N LYS A 120 34.93 42.30 -21.48
CA LYS A 120 35.26 41.96 -22.86
C LYS A 120 36.56 41.17 -22.88
N SER A 121 36.65 40.17 -23.77
CA SER A 121 37.87 39.42 -24.14
C SER A 121 38.51 38.61 -22.98
N GLU A 122 39.32 37.58 -23.19
CA GLU A 122 40.11 37.18 -24.38
C GLU A 122 39.95 35.71 -24.76
N SER A 123 40.13 35.43 -26.05
CA SER A 123 40.30 34.09 -26.61
C SER A 123 41.79 33.75 -26.70
N VAL A 124 42.22 32.63 -26.13
CA VAL A 124 43.52 32.02 -26.45
C VAL A 124 43.25 30.61 -26.96
N ALA A 125 43.55 30.40 -28.25
CA ALA A 125 43.60 29.08 -28.86
C ALA A 125 45.07 28.66 -28.97
N GLU A 126 45.41 27.50 -28.44
CA GLU A 126 46.74 26.91 -28.64
C GLU A 126 46.61 25.53 -29.31
N LYS A 127 47.49 25.27 -30.29
CA LYS A 127 47.45 24.06 -31.15
C LYS A 127 48.24 22.91 -30.52
N PRO A 128 47.87 21.65 -30.82
CA PRO A 128 48.57 20.46 -30.31
C PRO A 128 49.78 20.07 -31.17
N SER A 129 50.81 19.50 -30.54
CA SER A 129 51.87 18.63 -31.10
C SER A 129 52.84 18.20 -29.99
N PRO A 130 53.61 17.09 -30.13
CA PRO A 130 53.33 15.86 -30.87
C PRO A 130 53.57 14.59 -30.02
N VAL A 131 53.35 13.42 -30.63
CA VAL A 131 53.55 12.07 -30.07
C VAL A 131 55.01 11.77 -29.71
N THR A 132 55.24 10.98 -28.65
CA THR A 132 56.47 10.17 -28.49
C THR A 132 56.15 8.87 -27.73
N GLU A 133 56.21 7.73 -28.42
CA GLU A 133 56.30 6.40 -27.80
C GLU A 133 57.72 6.16 -27.26
N PRO A 134 57.87 5.27 -26.27
CA PRO A 134 58.99 4.35 -26.34
C PRO A 134 58.59 2.87 -26.17
N ALA A 135 59.33 2.05 -26.92
CA ALA A 135 59.23 0.62 -27.05
C ALA A 135 59.20 -0.21 -25.74
N ILE A 136 58.32 -1.21 -25.78
CA ILE A 136 58.53 -2.63 -25.40
C ILE A 136 59.89 -2.94 -24.74
N GLN A 137 59.85 -3.53 -23.54
CA GLN A 137 60.82 -4.53 -23.12
C GLN A 137 60.12 -5.81 -22.65
N GLU A 138 60.71 -6.92 -23.07
CA GLU A 138 60.30 -8.31 -22.91
C GLU A 138 60.91 -8.91 -21.61
N GLN A 139 60.66 -10.20 -21.35
CA GLN A 139 61.15 -11.04 -20.22
C GLN A 139 60.31 -10.96 -18.92
N VAL A 140 60.08 -12.04 -18.15
CA VAL A 140 60.57 -13.45 -18.20
C VAL A 140 59.39 -14.40 -17.97
N GLU A 141 59.39 -15.60 -18.56
CA GLU A 141 58.52 -16.72 -18.15
C GLU A 141 59.00 -17.34 -16.82
N GLU A 142 58.14 -17.43 -15.80
CA GLU A 142 58.35 -18.38 -14.70
C GLU A 142 57.11 -19.23 -14.49
N SER A 143 57.31 -20.55 -14.58
CA SER A 143 56.27 -21.57 -14.72
C SER A 143 55.79 -22.14 -13.38
N MET A 144 54.65 -22.86 -13.44
CA MET A 144 54.12 -23.84 -12.47
C MET A 144 53.02 -23.34 -11.50
N PRO A 145 52.08 -24.21 -11.07
CA PRO A 145 51.51 -25.35 -11.81
C PRO A 145 49.99 -25.56 -11.65
N LEU A 146 49.48 -26.49 -12.47
CA LEU A 146 48.38 -27.42 -12.16
C LEU A 146 47.02 -26.84 -11.75
N SER A 147 46.18 -26.63 -12.77
CA SER A 147 44.76 -27.05 -12.82
C SER A 147 44.15 -27.55 -11.50
N GLN A 148 43.50 -26.64 -10.77
CA GLN A 148 42.30 -27.00 -10.02
C GLN A 148 41.11 -26.65 -10.90
N GLU A 149 40.45 -27.68 -11.41
CA GLU A 149 39.16 -27.58 -12.06
C GLU A 149 38.14 -27.21 -10.99
N LEU A 150 37.99 -25.90 -10.77
CA LEU A 150 36.87 -25.33 -10.04
C LEU A 150 35.62 -25.72 -10.82
N THR A 151 34.96 -26.77 -10.34
CA THR A 151 33.55 -27.00 -10.61
C THR A 151 32.84 -25.71 -10.21
N GLU A 152 32.44 -24.92 -11.22
CA GLU A 152 31.42 -23.90 -11.04
C GLU A 152 30.15 -24.62 -10.58
N GLU A 153 30.03 -24.79 -9.26
CA GLU A 153 28.73 -24.86 -8.63
C GLU A 153 28.01 -23.62 -9.09
N LYS A 154 27.14 -23.84 -10.08
CA LYS A 154 26.29 -22.84 -10.68
C LYS A 154 25.41 -22.31 -9.55
N GLU A 155 25.87 -21.24 -8.88
CA GLU A 155 25.15 -20.60 -7.78
C GLU A 155 23.70 -20.52 -8.20
N GLU A 156 22.84 -21.23 -7.46
CA GLU A 156 21.46 -21.42 -7.86
C GLU A 156 20.77 -20.07 -7.68
N TYR A 157 20.83 -19.28 -8.75
CA TYR A 157 20.42 -17.90 -8.79
C TYR A 157 18.91 -17.88 -8.67
N SER A 158 18.45 -17.93 -7.42
CA SER A 158 17.09 -17.77 -6.97
C SER A 158 16.93 -16.27 -6.71
N PRO A 159 16.56 -15.47 -7.73
CA PRO A 159 16.56 -14.02 -7.61
C PRO A 159 15.61 -13.57 -6.51
N ASP A 160 16.19 -13.00 -5.45
CA ASP A 160 15.49 -12.31 -4.37
C ASP A 160 14.51 -11.30 -4.97
N LEU A 161 13.27 -11.26 -4.45
CA LEU A 161 12.19 -10.49 -5.08
C LEU A 161 12.54 -8.99 -5.17
N ASN A 162 13.37 -8.52 -4.22
CA ASN A 162 13.99 -7.21 -4.20
C ASN A 162 14.50 -6.73 -5.59
N SER A 163 15.11 -7.62 -6.38
CA SER A 163 15.57 -7.30 -7.75
C SER A 163 14.41 -6.91 -8.67
N PHE A 164 13.40 -7.78 -8.82
CA PHE A 164 12.19 -7.50 -9.60
C PHE A 164 11.40 -6.31 -9.07
N VAL A 165 11.42 -6.04 -7.76
CA VAL A 165 10.81 -4.82 -7.19
C VAL A 165 11.51 -3.57 -7.72
N LEU A 166 12.85 -3.55 -7.72
CA LEU A 166 13.65 -2.44 -8.25
C LEU A 166 13.42 -2.24 -9.76
N ASP A 167 13.36 -3.33 -10.53
CA ASP A 167 13.04 -3.29 -11.95
C ASP A 167 11.63 -2.73 -12.19
N VAL A 168 10.62 -3.20 -11.45
CA VAL A 168 9.25 -2.73 -11.56
C VAL A 168 9.12 -1.25 -11.22
N ILE A 169 9.74 -0.75 -10.14
CA ILE A 169 9.68 0.69 -9.82
C ILE A 169 10.38 1.56 -10.88
N SER A 170 11.42 1.04 -11.55
CA SER A 170 12.10 1.75 -12.65
C SER A 170 11.19 2.01 -13.86
N THR A 171 10.14 1.18 -14.05
CA THR A 171 9.16 1.36 -15.14
C THR A 171 8.20 2.55 -14.96
N TYR A 172 8.21 3.21 -13.80
CA TYR A 172 7.37 4.37 -13.54
C TYR A 172 8.13 5.68 -13.79
N GLU A 173 7.74 6.38 -14.86
CA GLU A 173 8.17 7.75 -15.12
C GLU A 173 7.81 8.69 -13.96
N ILE A 174 8.83 9.23 -13.31
CA ILE A 174 8.73 10.06 -12.11
C ILE A 174 7.94 11.34 -12.38
N GLY A 175 7.03 11.71 -11.46
CA GLY A 175 6.24 12.95 -11.54
C GLY A 175 5.08 12.94 -12.55
N LYS A 176 4.94 11.89 -13.37
CA LYS A 176 3.85 11.74 -14.35
C LYS A 176 2.52 11.28 -13.74
N TYR A 177 2.59 10.55 -12.63
CA TYR A 177 1.44 9.89 -12.01
C TYR A 177 0.84 10.76 -10.91
N PRO A 178 -0.44 11.18 -11.01
CA PRO A 178 -1.06 11.99 -9.97
C PRO A 178 -1.15 11.25 -8.64
N TYR A 179 -1.15 12.01 -7.55
CA TYR A 179 -1.51 11.49 -6.23
C TYR A 179 -3.00 11.68 -5.96
N LEU A 180 -3.66 10.62 -5.51
CA LEU A 180 -5.03 10.68 -5.01
C LEU A 180 -5.20 9.70 -3.86
N LEU A 181 -5.21 10.23 -2.63
CA LEU A 181 -5.73 9.55 -1.46
C LEU A 181 -7.23 9.85 -1.34
N ASN A 182 -8.05 8.81 -1.37
CA ASN A 182 -9.48 8.89 -1.06
C ASN A 182 -9.91 7.64 -0.26
N ASN A 183 -11.19 7.55 0.08
CA ASN A 183 -11.76 6.42 0.81
C ASN A 183 -12.75 5.60 -0.04
N ASP A 184 -12.79 5.81 -1.37
CA ASP A 184 -13.74 5.14 -2.27
C ASP A 184 -13.16 3.82 -2.81
N TYR A 185 -12.82 2.92 -1.88
CA TYR A 185 -12.27 1.60 -2.17
C TYR A 185 -13.22 0.67 -2.95
N ALA A 186 -14.48 1.05 -3.11
CA ALA A 186 -15.43 0.37 -3.99
C ALA A 186 -15.13 0.62 -5.48
N ASN A 187 -14.56 1.79 -5.82
CA ASN A 187 -14.31 2.20 -7.21
C ASN A 187 -12.82 2.37 -7.55
N TYR A 188 -11.95 2.62 -6.58
CA TYR A 188 -10.52 2.86 -6.78
C TYR A 188 -9.72 2.44 -5.55
N ASN A 189 -8.63 1.70 -5.77
CA ASN A 189 -7.83 1.09 -4.70
C ASN A 189 -6.39 1.62 -4.63
N GLY A 190 -6.10 2.83 -5.14
CA GLY A 190 -4.76 3.42 -5.05
C GLY A 190 -3.75 2.92 -6.07
N VAL A 191 -4.17 2.05 -7.00
CA VAL A 191 -3.34 1.44 -8.05
C VAL A 191 -3.43 2.22 -9.37
N THR A 192 -2.36 2.22 -10.15
CA THR A 192 -2.28 2.87 -11.47
C THR A 192 -2.87 2.03 -12.60
N THR A 193 -2.99 0.71 -12.40
CA THR A 193 -3.60 -0.24 -13.34
C THR A 193 -4.49 -1.25 -12.60
N ASN A 194 -5.50 -1.81 -13.26
CA ASN A 194 -6.36 -2.82 -12.65
C ASN A 194 -5.55 -4.08 -12.35
N ILE A 195 -5.59 -4.55 -11.10
CA ILE A 195 -5.01 -5.83 -10.71
C ILE A 195 -6.10 -6.89 -10.85
N VAL A 196 -5.95 -7.76 -11.85
CA VAL A 196 -6.72 -9.01 -12.00
C VAL A 196 -5.80 -10.15 -11.62
N TYR A 197 -6.19 -11.03 -10.69
CA TYR A 197 -5.44 -12.21 -10.22
C TYR A 197 -6.32 -13.47 -10.32
N GLN A 198 -5.80 -14.53 -10.94
CA GLN A 198 -6.55 -15.77 -11.21
C GLN A 198 -7.91 -15.50 -11.89
N GLY A 199 -7.92 -14.56 -12.85
CA GLY A 199 -9.13 -14.09 -13.55
C GLY A 199 -10.06 -13.17 -12.75
N THR A 200 -9.81 -12.98 -11.44
CA THR A 200 -10.64 -12.16 -10.55
C THR A 200 -10.11 -10.73 -10.43
N LEU A 201 -10.96 -9.72 -10.62
CA LEU A 201 -10.60 -8.32 -10.36
C LEU A 201 -10.40 -8.09 -8.85
N LEU A 202 -9.16 -7.79 -8.47
CA LEU A 202 -8.72 -7.62 -7.09
C LEU A 202 -8.68 -6.15 -6.68
N ALA A 203 -8.06 -5.29 -7.50
CA ALA A 203 -7.89 -3.87 -7.24
C ALA A 203 -8.19 -3.04 -8.50
N LYS A 204 -8.90 -1.92 -8.33
CA LYS A 204 -9.33 -1.01 -9.40
C LYS A 204 -8.43 0.21 -9.50
N ALA A 205 -7.99 0.52 -10.72
CA ALA A 205 -7.39 1.80 -11.05
C ALA A 205 -8.44 2.91 -11.09
N HIS A 206 -7.98 4.17 -11.07
CA HIS A 206 -8.89 5.31 -11.06
C HIS A 206 -9.73 5.36 -12.36
N PRO A 207 -11.08 5.47 -12.28
CA PRO A 207 -11.96 5.26 -13.43
C PRO A 207 -11.80 6.29 -14.56
N SER A 208 -11.17 7.44 -14.31
CA SER A 208 -10.85 8.41 -15.38
C SER A 208 -9.65 8.01 -16.25
N GLY A 209 -8.94 6.91 -15.93
CA GLY A 209 -7.73 6.51 -16.65
C GLY A 209 -6.51 7.40 -16.40
N ASN A 210 -6.59 8.40 -15.52
CA ASN A 210 -5.48 9.30 -15.19
C ASN A 210 -4.32 8.63 -14.42
N ARG A 211 -4.44 7.34 -14.08
CA ARG A 211 -3.45 6.54 -13.36
C ARG A 211 -3.00 7.18 -12.04
N ALA A 212 -3.91 7.88 -11.36
CA ALA A 212 -3.68 8.37 -10.02
C ALA A 212 -3.41 7.20 -9.05
N SER A 213 -2.58 7.43 -8.03
CA SER A 213 -2.24 6.42 -7.02
C SER A 213 -2.12 6.99 -5.61
N HIS A 214 -2.05 6.11 -4.61
CA HIS A 214 -1.59 6.46 -3.27
C HIS A 214 -0.65 5.39 -2.72
N CYS A 215 0.26 5.78 -1.82
CA CYS A 215 1.35 4.96 -1.25
C CYS A 215 1.06 3.47 -1.08
N VAL A 216 0.05 3.08 -0.28
CA VAL A 216 -0.22 1.66 0.02
C VAL A 216 -0.76 0.85 -1.17
N GLY A 217 -1.43 1.52 -2.12
CA GLY A 217 -1.93 0.87 -3.34
C GLY A 217 -0.84 0.68 -4.38
N ILE A 218 0.01 1.70 -4.59
CA ILE A 218 1.11 1.57 -5.54
C ILE A 218 2.16 0.55 -5.08
N THR A 219 2.45 0.45 -3.78
CA THR A 219 3.36 -0.58 -3.27
C THR A 219 2.78 -1.98 -3.42
N PHE A 220 1.47 -2.15 -3.26
CA PHE A 220 0.81 -3.41 -3.55
C PHE A 220 0.82 -3.75 -5.06
N GLU A 221 0.60 -2.79 -5.95
CA GLU A 221 0.78 -3.00 -7.41
C GLU A 221 2.21 -3.42 -7.75
N VAL A 222 3.21 -2.80 -7.12
CA VAL A 222 4.63 -3.19 -7.28
C VAL A 222 4.88 -4.61 -6.79
N PHE A 223 4.37 -5.00 -5.62
CA PHE A 223 4.44 -6.37 -5.10
C PHE A 223 3.87 -7.39 -6.11
N VAL A 224 2.63 -7.19 -6.58
CA VAL A 224 1.97 -8.11 -7.53
C VAL A 224 2.73 -8.18 -8.86
N ARG A 225 3.21 -7.04 -9.38
CA ARG A 225 3.99 -7.00 -10.64
C ARG A 225 5.35 -7.69 -10.49
N ALA A 226 6.05 -7.48 -9.39
CA ALA A 226 7.35 -8.11 -9.12
C ALA A 226 7.20 -9.64 -8.97
N MET A 227 6.19 -10.09 -8.23
CA MET A 227 5.87 -11.52 -8.06
C MET A 227 5.62 -12.19 -9.43
N ARG A 228 4.86 -11.54 -10.32
CA ARG A 228 4.56 -12.06 -11.66
C ARG A 228 5.79 -12.21 -12.55
N GLU A 229 6.70 -11.24 -12.51
CA GLU A 229 7.91 -11.28 -13.34
C GLU A 229 8.92 -12.31 -12.77
N ARG A 230 9.01 -12.42 -11.44
CA ARG A 230 9.75 -13.49 -10.76
C ARG A 230 9.23 -14.87 -11.13
N ASN A 231 7.93 -15.09 -11.03
CA ASN A 231 7.29 -16.37 -11.36
C ASN A 231 7.44 -16.75 -12.83
N LYS A 232 7.28 -15.78 -13.74
CA LYS A 232 7.56 -15.93 -15.18
C LYS A 232 9.01 -16.33 -15.45
N THR A 233 9.96 -15.74 -14.72
CA THR A 233 11.39 -16.08 -14.83
C THR A 233 11.69 -17.49 -14.32
N LEU A 234 11.00 -17.94 -13.27
CA LEU A 234 11.09 -19.30 -12.72
C LEU A 234 10.29 -20.35 -13.51
N GLY A 235 9.55 -19.96 -14.56
CA GLY A 235 8.73 -20.89 -15.35
C GLY A 235 7.48 -21.43 -14.63
N ILE A 236 7.08 -20.82 -13.51
CA ILE A 236 5.86 -21.17 -12.77
C ILE A 236 4.70 -20.23 -13.14
N SER A 237 3.48 -20.53 -12.66
CA SER A 237 2.32 -19.68 -12.91
C SER A 237 2.55 -18.26 -12.40
N GLN A 238 2.28 -17.25 -13.25
CA GLN A 238 2.41 -15.84 -12.88
C GLN A 238 1.56 -15.47 -11.65
N ASP A 239 0.46 -16.18 -11.41
CA ASP A 239 -0.46 -15.99 -10.29
C ASP A 239 -0.40 -17.13 -9.27
N ASP A 240 0.79 -17.73 -9.09
CA ASP A 240 1.09 -18.60 -7.94
C ASP A 240 1.84 -17.80 -6.86
N PHE A 241 1.09 -17.19 -5.96
CA PHE A 241 1.66 -16.51 -4.80
C PHE A 241 1.56 -17.44 -3.59
N ASN A 242 2.42 -18.47 -3.55
CA ASN A 242 2.44 -19.50 -2.49
C ASN A 242 1.10 -20.26 -2.38
N GLY A 243 0.43 -20.53 -3.51
CA GLY A 243 -0.88 -21.18 -3.52
C GLY A 243 -2.07 -20.31 -3.04
N MET A 244 -1.89 -19.01 -2.77
CA MET A 244 -3.00 -18.10 -2.43
C MET A 244 -4.11 -18.13 -3.50
N SER A 245 -5.36 -18.31 -3.05
CA SER A 245 -6.55 -18.06 -3.89
C SER A 245 -6.77 -16.55 -4.10
N ALA A 246 -7.72 -16.20 -4.96
CA ALA A 246 -8.12 -14.81 -5.15
C ALA A 246 -8.73 -14.16 -3.89
N ASP A 247 -9.28 -14.94 -2.95
CA ASP A 247 -9.78 -14.44 -1.67
C ASP A 247 -8.66 -14.32 -0.63
N ASP A 248 -7.70 -15.24 -0.62
CA ASP A 248 -6.49 -15.12 0.21
C ASP A 248 -5.70 -13.86 -0.15
N LEU A 249 -5.48 -13.61 -1.44
CA LEU A 249 -4.78 -12.41 -1.90
C LEU A 249 -5.60 -11.13 -1.65
N ARG A 250 -6.94 -11.23 -1.59
CA ARG A 250 -7.81 -10.10 -1.20
C ARG A 250 -7.68 -9.79 0.28
N GLU A 251 -7.65 -10.80 1.14
CA GLU A 251 -7.36 -10.60 2.57
C GLU A 251 -5.91 -10.12 2.81
N PHE A 252 -4.93 -10.63 2.06
CA PHE A 252 -3.56 -10.10 2.05
C PHE A 252 -3.56 -8.62 1.73
N MET A 253 -4.25 -8.20 0.65
CA MET A 253 -4.38 -6.80 0.25
C MET A 253 -5.07 -5.95 1.34
N LEU A 254 -6.19 -6.41 1.91
CA LEU A 254 -6.89 -5.69 2.97
C LEU A 254 -6.06 -5.58 4.27
N THR A 255 -5.22 -6.58 4.53
CA THR A 255 -4.22 -6.53 5.61
C THR A 255 -3.18 -5.47 5.26
N TRP A 256 -2.47 -5.60 4.13
CA TRP A 256 -1.49 -4.63 3.62
C TRP A 256 -1.99 -3.17 3.65
N TYR A 257 -3.27 -2.94 3.36
CA TYR A 257 -3.91 -1.62 3.35
C TYR A 257 -4.26 -1.06 4.75
N VAL A 258 -4.01 -1.81 5.82
CA VAL A 258 -4.48 -1.51 7.20
C VAL A 258 -6.03 -1.40 7.26
N ALA A 259 -6.75 -2.04 6.33
CA ALA A 259 -8.21 -1.92 6.25
C ALA A 259 -8.92 -2.72 7.34
N ASN A 260 -8.38 -3.89 7.68
CA ASN A 260 -8.93 -4.83 8.67
C ASN A 260 -8.07 -4.94 9.95
N GLY A 261 -7.01 -4.14 10.06
CA GLY A 261 -5.98 -4.28 11.10
C GLY A 261 -5.88 -3.11 12.07
N SER A 262 -5.10 -3.30 13.14
CA SER A 262 -4.75 -2.20 14.04
C SER A 262 -3.79 -1.24 13.33
N LYS A 263 -3.99 0.07 13.51
CA LYS A 263 -3.03 1.09 13.03
C LYS A 263 -1.74 1.13 13.86
N ASN A 264 -1.67 0.35 14.94
CA ASN A 264 -0.52 0.24 15.83
C ASN A 264 0.33 -1.02 15.59
N ILE A 265 0.04 -1.80 14.54
CA ILE A 265 0.85 -2.97 14.12
C ILE A 265 1.37 -2.77 12.70
N SER A 266 2.45 -3.47 12.33
CA SER A 266 2.89 -3.53 10.94
C SER A 266 1.96 -4.41 10.13
N ASN A 267 1.21 -3.84 9.20
CA ASN A 267 0.26 -4.66 8.45
C ASN A 267 0.89 -5.26 7.18
N ILE A 268 1.92 -4.65 6.60
CA ILE A 268 2.69 -5.28 5.51
C ILE A 268 3.50 -6.50 6.00
N VAL A 269 4.08 -6.45 7.21
CA VAL A 269 4.80 -7.60 7.78
C VAL A 269 3.82 -8.70 8.16
N VAL A 270 2.71 -8.35 8.84
CA VAL A 270 1.67 -9.32 9.19
C VAL A 270 1.06 -9.97 7.94
N ALA A 271 0.85 -9.24 6.84
CA ALA A 271 0.42 -9.83 5.58
C ALA A 271 1.48 -10.80 5.01
N ALA A 272 2.75 -10.37 4.92
CA ALA A 272 3.83 -11.19 4.39
C ALA A 272 4.03 -12.50 5.18
N GLU A 273 3.93 -12.43 6.51
CA GLU A 273 4.11 -13.58 7.41
C GLU A 273 2.87 -14.47 7.48
N LYS A 274 1.64 -13.91 7.55
CA LYS A 274 0.38 -14.69 7.59
C LYS A 274 0.26 -15.62 6.39
N TYR A 275 0.66 -15.16 5.21
CA TYR A 275 0.57 -15.93 3.96
C TYR A 275 1.90 -16.60 3.57
N GLY A 276 2.86 -16.70 4.49
CA GLY A 276 4.09 -17.46 4.33
C GLY A 276 5.05 -17.03 3.21
N VAL A 277 4.76 -15.91 2.54
CA VAL A 277 5.56 -15.36 1.42
C VAL A 277 6.74 -14.52 1.88
N GLY A 278 6.77 -14.08 3.14
CA GLY A 278 7.78 -13.14 3.62
C GLY A 278 8.01 -13.15 5.13
N THR A 279 8.84 -12.21 5.57
CA THR A 279 9.19 -12.05 7.00
C THR A 279 9.49 -10.58 7.33
N GLY A 280 9.30 -10.22 8.60
CA GLY A 280 9.71 -8.95 9.17
C GLY A 280 11.23 -8.86 9.38
N ILE A 281 11.86 -7.83 8.82
CA ILE A 281 13.26 -7.51 9.08
C ILE A 281 13.34 -6.69 10.38
N THR A 282 14.01 -7.24 11.40
CA THR A 282 14.00 -6.72 12.77
C THR A 282 15.16 -5.77 13.10
N ARG A 283 16.29 -5.86 12.38
CA ARG A 283 17.40 -4.89 12.46
C ARG A 283 17.37 -4.01 11.21
N LEU A 284 17.44 -2.69 11.38
CA LEU A 284 17.41 -1.78 10.24
C LEU A 284 18.58 -2.05 9.28
N GLU A 285 19.73 -2.42 9.81
CA GLU A 285 20.95 -2.76 9.08
C GLU A 285 20.78 -3.94 8.10
N ASP A 286 19.80 -4.83 8.32
CA ASP A 286 19.52 -5.98 7.46
C ASP A 286 18.60 -5.65 6.28
N ALA A 287 18.11 -4.40 6.17
CA ALA A 287 17.25 -3.95 5.08
C ALA A 287 18.00 -3.91 3.74
N LYS A 288 17.34 -4.38 2.68
CA LYS A 288 17.84 -4.42 1.30
C LYS A 288 17.00 -3.51 0.42
N PRO A 289 17.60 -2.79 -0.55
CA PRO A 289 16.85 -2.05 -1.56
C PRO A 289 15.80 -2.97 -2.21
N GLY A 290 14.56 -2.51 -2.34
CA GLY A 290 13.42 -3.32 -2.79
C GLY A 290 12.55 -3.93 -1.67
N ASP A 291 12.95 -3.85 -0.39
CA ASP A 291 12.07 -4.22 0.72
C ASP A 291 10.84 -3.28 0.78
N PHE A 292 9.70 -3.78 1.27
CA PHE A 292 8.53 -2.95 1.50
C PHE A 292 8.56 -2.41 2.93
N VAL A 293 8.28 -1.12 3.12
CA VAL A 293 8.42 -0.44 4.42
C VAL A 293 7.22 0.42 4.74
N ASP A 294 6.61 0.16 5.90
CA ASP A 294 5.65 1.04 6.57
C ASP A 294 6.42 1.93 7.55
N ILE A 295 6.26 3.24 7.41
CA ILE A 295 6.77 4.23 8.37
C ILE A 295 5.63 5.02 9.01
N SER A 296 5.77 5.35 10.29
CA SER A 296 4.88 6.29 10.99
C SER A 296 5.58 7.59 11.33
N ARG A 297 4.83 8.70 11.41
CA ARG A 297 5.34 10.02 11.81
C ARG A 297 4.74 10.48 13.14
N GLU A 298 5.42 11.39 13.83
CA GLU A 298 4.97 11.95 15.12
C GLU A 298 3.61 12.67 15.05
N ASN A 299 3.15 13.06 13.85
CA ASN A 299 1.82 13.63 13.61
C ASN A 299 0.71 12.58 13.39
N GLY A 300 0.98 11.29 13.60
CA GLY A 300 0.01 10.21 13.42
C GLY A 300 -0.25 9.78 11.97
N THR A 301 0.53 10.27 11.00
CA THR A 301 0.43 9.84 9.59
C THR A 301 1.36 8.64 9.31
N GLY A 302 0.82 7.62 8.64
CA GLY A 302 1.58 6.50 8.09
C GLY A 302 2.02 6.73 6.63
N HIS A 303 2.89 5.86 6.10
CA HIS A 303 3.26 5.82 4.69
C HIS A 303 3.90 4.48 4.32
N THR A 304 3.33 3.77 3.34
CA THR A 304 3.91 2.53 2.79
C THR A 304 4.80 2.87 1.60
N THR A 305 5.99 2.27 1.54
CA THR A 305 7.05 2.65 0.60
C THR A 305 7.87 1.44 0.14
N VAL A 306 8.66 1.61 -0.92
CA VAL A 306 9.74 0.68 -1.28
C VAL A 306 11.07 1.28 -0.79
N PHE A 307 11.82 0.53 0.00
CA PHE A 307 13.12 0.95 0.53
C PHE A 307 14.16 1.08 -0.59
N ILE A 308 14.98 2.13 -0.52
CA ILE A 308 16.09 2.35 -1.46
C ILE A 308 17.43 2.39 -0.73
N ASN A 309 17.56 3.17 0.35
CA ASN A 309 18.73 3.17 1.21
C ASN A 309 18.46 3.87 2.55
N TRP A 310 19.29 3.61 3.56
CA TRP A 310 19.37 4.46 4.75
C TRP A 310 20.13 5.75 4.44
N VAL A 311 19.72 6.84 5.09
CA VAL A 311 20.55 8.03 5.25
C VAL A 311 21.31 7.88 6.55
N LYS A 312 22.63 7.98 6.49
CA LYS A 312 23.52 7.82 7.65
C LYS A 312 24.38 9.06 7.85
N GLU A 313 24.65 9.37 9.11
CA GLU A 313 25.68 10.32 9.53
C GLU A 313 26.48 9.67 10.66
N ASN A 314 27.82 9.71 10.62
CA ASN A 314 28.69 9.10 11.64
C ASN A 314 28.32 7.63 11.95
N ASN A 315 28.00 6.86 10.89
CA ASN A 315 27.45 5.49 10.90
C ASN A 315 26.08 5.28 11.58
N LYS A 316 25.49 6.32 12.20
CA LYS A 316 24.13 6.31 12.75
C LYS A 316 23.10 6.44 11.62
N ILE A 317 22.06 5.61 11.63
CA ILE A 317 20.91 5.76 10.73
C ILE A 317 20.08 6.98 11.21
N ILE A 318 19.95 7.99 10.35
CA ILE A 318 19.27 9.27 10.63
C ILE A 318 18.07 9.54 9.72
N GLY A 319 17.88 8.73 8.67
CA GLY A 319 16.74 8.84 7.77
C GLY A 319 16.63 7.68 6.79
N ILE A 320 15.63 7.75 5.93
CA ILE A 320 15.29 6.75 4.92
C ILE A 320 15.15 7.43 3.55
N LYS A 321 15.76 6.85 2.52
CA LYS A 321 15.46 7.10 1.11
C LYS A 321 14.57 5.98 0.60
N TYR A 322 13.46 6.34 -0.01
CA TYR A 322 12.44 5.40 -0.47
C TYR A 322 11.83 5.83 -1.82
N TRP A 323 11.06 4.94 -2.43
CA TRP A 323 10.18 5.21 -3.57
C TRP A 323 8.73 4.96 -3.16
N SER A 324 7.80 5.85 -3.50
CA SER A 324 6.35 5.67 -3.27
C SER A 324 5.52 6.68 -4.08
N SER A 325 4.21 6.74 -3.82
CA SER A 325 3.28 7.78 -4.28
C SER A 325 2.88 8.67 -3.11
N GLN A 326 3.20 9.96 -3.21
CA GLN A 326 2.97 11.01 -2.21
C GLN A 326 2.43 12.27 -2.90
N GLY A 327 2.19 13.38 -2.19
CA GLY A 327 1.53 14.57 -2.76
C GLY A 327 2.11 15.17 -4.07
N ALA A 328 3.35 14.84 -4.44
CA ALA A 328 3.97 15.18 -5.73
C ALA A 328 3.89 14.07 -6.81
N GLY A 329 3.00 13.09 -6.61
CA GLY A 329 2.91 11.88 -7.43
C GLY A 329 3.87 10.76 -7.02
N ILE A 330 4.09 9.82 -7.95
CA ILE A 330 5.11 8.77 -7.83
C ILE A 330 6.50 9.41 -7.93
N ASN A 331 7.30 9.30 -6.88
CA ASN A 331 8.67 9.82 -6.83
C ASN A 331 9.53 9.10 -5.77
N TYR A 332 10.85 9.22 -5.90
CA TYR A 332 11.77 9.02 -4.80
C TYR A 332 11.64 10.16 -3.78
N LYS A 333 11.83 9.85 -2.50
CA LYS A 333 11.88 10.85 -1.44
C LYS A 333 12.82 10.40 -0.32
N THR A 334 13.37 11.38 0.38
CA THR A 334 14.09 11.19 1.65
C THR A 334 13.28 11.80 2.78
N GLU A 335 13.14 11.07 3.89
CA GLU A 335 12.62 11.58 5.15
C GLU A 335 13.55 11.22 6.30
N TYR A 336 13.55 12.04 7.34
CA TYR A 336 14.47 11.93 8.46
C TYR A 336 13.78 11.46 9.74
N PHE A 337 14.52 10.69 10.53
CA PHE A 337 14.05 10.12 11.78
C PHE A 337 14.05 11.13 12.92
N ASN A 338 13.20 10.88 13.91
CA ASN A 338 13.09 11.64 15.15
C ASN A 338 14.23 11.38 16.17
N VAL A 339 15.36 10.86 15.69
CA VAL A 339 16.61 10.73 16.47
C VAL A 339 17.30 12.09 16.59
N ALA A 340 17.98 12.33 17.71
CA ALA A 340 18.76 13.55 17.92
C ALA A 340 20.15 13.50 17.26
N ASP A 341 20.66 14.66 16.84
CA ASP A 341 22.06 14.94 16.53
C ASP A 341 22.92 15.08 17.81
N SER A 342 24.19 15.45 17.66
CA SER A 342 25.10 15.70 18.80
C SER A 342 24.71 16.91 19.66
N ASN A 343 23.84 17.78 19.16
CA ASN A 343 23.38 19.01 19.82
C ASN A 343 21.98 18.84 20.45
N GLY A 344 21.41 17.62 20.41
CA GLY A 344 20.07 17.32 20.91
C GLY A 344 18.93 17.68 19.96
N ARG A 345 19.20 18.15 18.73
CA ARG A 345 18.20 18.51 17.72
C ARG A 345 17.77 17.28 16.92
N LYS A 346 16.46 17.08 16.74
CA LYS A 346 15.94 16.02 15.86
C LYS A 346 16.23 16.29 14.38
N TYR A 347 16.60 15.26 13.61
CA TYR A 347 16.73 15.37 12.15
C TYR A 347 15.37 15.51 11.45
N GLY A 348 14.34 14.79 11.93
CA GLY A 348 12.99 14.85 11.39
C GLY A 348 11.92 14.34 12.35
N ASN A 349 10.81 13.86 11.79
CA ASN A 349 9.62 13.44 12.53
C ASN A 349 9.12 12.03 12.15
N VAL A 350 9.86 11.26 11.35
CA VAL A 350 9.58 9.83 11.16
C VAL A 350 10.01 9.10 12.44
N ARG A 351 9.13 8.28 12.99
CA ARG A 351 9.36 7.53 14.22
C ARG A 351 10.21 6.30 13.92
N ILE A 352 11.48 6.32 14.30
CA ILE A 352 12.41 5.21 14.04
C ILE A 352 11.99 3.91 14.74
N ASP A 353 11.26 4.03 15.86
CA ASP A 353 10.65 2.95 16.62
C ASP A 353 9.38 2.36 15.97
N LEU A 354 8.86 3.01 14.92
CA LEU A 354 7.70 2.59 14.13
C LEU A 354 8.06 2.55 12.62
N VAL A 355 9.22 1.97 12.33
CA VAL A 355 9.64 1.56 11.00
C VAL A 355 9.50 0.04 10.93
N TYR A 356 8.71 -0.44 9.98
CA TYR A 356 8.48 -1.87 9.80
C TYR A 356 8.78 -2.28 8.38
N ILE A 357 9.59 -3.33 8.23
CA ILE A 357 10.21 -3.72 6.96
C ILE A 357 9.79 -5.16 6.66
N ALA A 358 9.10 -5.38 5.55
CA ALA A 358 8.71 -6.69 5.06
C ALA A 358 9.60 -7.07 3.86
N ARG A 359 10.30 -8.20 3.96
CA ARG A 359 10.95 -8.85 2.82
C ARG A 359 10.13 -10.03 2.35
N VAL A 360 9.88 -10.10 1.05
CA VAL A 360 9.30 -11.29 0.42
C VAL A 360 10.45 -12.25 0.12
N LEU A 361 10.31 -13.50 0.53
CA LEU A 361 11.38 -14.49 0.41
C LEU A 361 11.51 -15.04 -1.02
N SER A 362 12.55 -15.86 -1.21
CA SER A 362 12.64 -16.76 -2.37
C SER A 362 11.55 -17.84 -2.29
N VAL A 363 11.16 -18.43 -3.42
CA VAL A 363 10.01 -19.37 -3.46
C VAL A 363 10.30 -20.66 -2.68
N GLN A 364 11.55 -21.12 -2.67
CA GLN A 364 12.02 -22.27 -1.87
C GLN A 364 11.96 -22.04 -0.35
N ASP A 365 12.00 -20.78 0.11
CA ASP A 365 11.94 -20.42 1.53
C ASP A 365 10.49 -20.14 2.01
N TYR A 366 9.50 -20.31 1.14
CA TYR A 366 8.10 -20.08 1.47
C TYR A 366 7.59 -21.07 2.51
N LYS A 367 6.79 -20.54 3.44
CA LYS A 367 6.11 -21.33 4.47
C LYS A 367 4.70 -21.62 4.02
N ARG A 368 4.22 -22.83 4.30
CA ARG A 368 2.78 -23.13 4.21
C ARG A 368 2.02 -22.30 5.26
N PHE A 369 0.85 -21.80 4.88
CA PHE A 369 -0.12 -21.14 5.75
C PHE A 369 -1.44 -21.91 5.81
#